data_AF-A0A6A6ZC44-F1
#
_entry.id   AF-A0A6A6ZC44-F1
#
_cell.length_a   1.000
_cell.length_b   1.000
_cell.length_c   1.000
_cell.angle_alpha   90.00
_cell.angle_beta   90.00
_cell.angle_gamma   90.00
#
_symmetry.space_group_name_H-M   'P 1'
#
loop_
_entity.id
_entity.type
_entity.pdbx_description
1 polymer ?
#
loop_
_entity_poly.entity_id
_entity_poly.type
_entity_poly.pdbx_seq_one_letter_code
_entity_poly.pdbx_strand_id
1 'polypeptide(L)'
;MVYSELGGGAVIKYSYDEDEWYRYRRPLISETPKNPGARTTLAALMDTDADLGKEALAPFTQNTNPEFKDIYQMAHIYNREGYYSDSQERQLKKNLRFIGFRKLESYLVAELRSMLANIPLLRELVILPSKVPKNDNWNPDAFSDHQRRFIQRIVKSKETVLLFRDLKVARDNSERRTKVTFRADWDDAFEEHENNRPKCRKLAASGGKLTVEVRKRQTEELRVYFDEQVNEALNVFLDADMQADNERIARMEAKVAEAQANLVEARQALQKNQKLRNFNA
;
A
#
# COMPACT_ATOMS: atom_id res chain seq x y z
N MET A 1 -19.90 7.34 -26.50
CA MET A 1 -21.33 7.56 -26.24
C MET A 1 -21.77 6.39 -25.40
N VAL A 2 -22.13 6.70 -24.14
CA VAL A 2 -22.91 5.95 -23.13
C VAL A 2 -23.26 4.50 -23.48
N TYR A 3 -22.95 3.54 -22.59
CA TYR A 3 -23.93 2.79 -21.79
C TYR A 3 -23.31 2.06 -20.58
N SER A 4 -24.19 1.88 -19.59
CA SER A 4 -24.03 1.47 -18.19
C SER A 4 -24.42 0.01 -17.94
N GLU A 5 -23.81 -0.57 -16.89
CA GLU A 5 -24.20 -1.76 -16.11
C GLU A 5 -24.50 -3.10 -16.82
N LEU A 6 -23.69 -4.13 -16.53
CA LEU A 6 -24.09 -5.38 -15.84
C LEU A 6 -22.90 -6.37 -15.78
N GLY A 7 -22.67 -6.93 -14.58
CA GLY A 7 -22.18 -8.29 -14.34
C GLY A 7 -20.81 -8.73 -14.89
N GLY A 8 -19.84 -8.94 -13.97
CA GLY A 8 -18.87 -10.03 -14.14
C GLY A 8 -17.51 -9.71 -14.75
N GLY A 9 -16.67 -9.00 -13.97
CA GLY A 9 -15.28 -9.38 -13.70
C GLY A 9 -14.26 -9.58 -14.84
N ALA A 10 -13.45 -8.55 -15.13
CA ALA A 10 -12.04 -8.75 -15.51
C ALA A 10 -11.11 -7.54 -15.26
N VAL A 11 -9.79 -7.78 -15.42
CA VAL A 11 -8.68 -6.95 -14.91
C VAL A 11 -7.90 -6.26 -16.03
N ILE A 12 -7.88 -4.92 -16.09
CA ILE A 12 -6.82 -4.18 -16.82
C ILE A 12 -5.58 -4.11 -15.94
N LYS A 13 -4.46 -4.57 -16.47
CA LYS A 13 -3.13 -4.36 -15.89
C LYS A 13 -2.44 -3.22 -16.62
N TYR A 14 -2.26 -2.09 -15.93
CA TYR A 14 -1.35 -1.05 -16.36
C TYR A 14 0.05 -1.41 -15.84
N SER A 15 0.94 -1.83 -16.73
CA SER A 15 2.39 -2.00 -16.50
C SER A 15 3.21 -0.94 -17.28
N TYR A 16 3.39 0.25 -16.72
CA TYR A 16 4.23 1.27 -17.37
C TYR A 16 5.69 0.80 -17.47
N ASP A 17 6.25 0.88 -18.68
CA ASP A 17 7.63 0.49 -18.98
C ASP A 17 8.62 1.25 -18.09
N GLU A 18 9.62 0.54 -17.54
CA GLU A 18 10.53 1.05 -16.50
C GLU A 18 11.44 2.17 -17.01
N ASP A 19 11.72 2.21 -18.32
CA ASP A 19 12.76 3.03 -18.95
C ASP A 19 12.23 4.21 -19.79
N GLU A 20 10.95 4.26 -20.17
CA GLU A 20 10.42 5.24 -21.13
C GLU A 20 9.17 6.03 -20.68
N TRP A 21 8.77 5.92 -19.41
CA TRP A 21 7.50 6.48 -18.92
C TRP A 21 7.34 8.01 -19.11
N TYR A 22 8.43 8.75 -19.29
CA TYR A 22 8.45 10.21 -19.52
C TYR A 22 8.37 10.60 -21.02
N ARG A 23 8.54 9.66 -21.96
CA ARG A 23 8.64 9.94 -23.40
C ARG A 23 7.43 9.58 -24.23
N TYR A 24 6.55 8.68 -23.76
CA TYR A 24 5.41 8.25 -24.57
C TYR A 24 4.09 8.23 -23.80
N ARG A 25 3.14 9.05 -24.28
CA ARG A 25 1.70 8.95 -24.01
C ARG A 25 1.15 7.70 -24.71
N ARG A 26 1.49 6.50 -24.25
CA ARG A 26 0.86 5.28 -24.76
C ARG A 26 -0.12 4.73 -23.73
N PRO A 27 -1.39 4.47 -24.10
CA PRO A 27 -2.24 3.60 -23.31
C PRO A 27 -1.55 2.24 -23.26
N LEU A 28 -1.32 1.71 -22.08
CA LEU A 28 -0.62 0.46 -21.98
C LEU A 28 -1.59 -0.70 -22.23
N ILE A 29 -1.40 -1.32 -23.40
CA ILE A 29 -2.14 -2.47 -23.89
C ILE A 29 -1.60 -3.71 -23.17
N SER A 30 -2.43 -4.27 -22.32
CA SER A 30 -2.49 -5.72 -22.12
C SER A 30 -3.96 -6.12 -22.20
N GLU A 31 -4.47 -6.14 -23.43
CA GLU A 31 -5.83 -6.63 -23.75
C GLU A 31 -5.96 -8.15 -23.58
N THR A 32 -4.86 -8.89 -23.38
CA THR A 32 -4.90 -10.31 -23.09
C THR A 32 -4.88 -10.59 -21.58
N PRO A 33 -5.87 -11.33 -21.05
CA PRO A 33 -5.76 -11.94 -19.73
C PRO A 33 -4.51 -12.83 -19.71
N LYS A 34 -3.69 -12.75 -18.66
CA LYS A 34 -2.53 -13.67 -18.50
C LYS A 34 -2.93 -15.01 -17.88
N ASN A 35 -4.12 -15.09 -17.28
CA ASN A 35 -4.70 -16.32 -16.77
C ASN A 35 -4.96 -17.31 -17.93
N PRO A 36 -4.35 -18.51 -17.92
CA PRO A 36 -4.49 -19.49 -19.01
C PRO A 36 -5.95 -19.91 -19.26
N GLY A 37 -6.74 -20.11 -18.21
CA GLY A 37 -8.15 -20.49 -18.34
C GLY A 37 -9.00 -19.38 -18.93
N ALA A 38 -8.74 -18.13 -18.55
CA ALA A 38 -9.43 -16.97 -19.14
C ALA A 38 -9.05 -16.77 -20.61
N ARG A 39 -7.78 -17.01 -21.01
CA ARG A 39 -7.36 -16.96 -22.42
C ARG A 39 -8.06 -18.01 -23.27
N THR A 40 -8.18 -19.23 -22.75
CA THR A 40 -8.87 -20.33 -23.44
C THR A 40 -10.35 -20.01 -23.63
N THR A 41 -11.01 -19.46 -22.60
CA THR A 41 -12.42 -19.07 -22.69
C THR A 41 -12.65 -17.89 -23.63
N LEU A 42 -11.77 -16.87 -23.63
CA LEU A 42 -11.86 -15.72 -24.53
C LEU A 42 -11.56 -16.09 -25.98
N ALA A 43 -10.54 -16.93 -26.22
CA ALA A 43 -10.22 -17.43 -27.54
C ALA A 43 -11.38 -18.26 -28.10
N ALA A 44 -11.95 -19.16 -27.28
CA ALA A 44 -13.14 -19.93 -27.67
C ALA A 44 -14.34 -19.03 -27.97
N LEU A 45 -14.57 -17.97 -27.18
CA LEU A 45 -15.64 -16.98 -27.44
C LEU A 45 -15.40 -16.21 -28.73
N MET A 46 -14.18 -15.73 -28.99
CA MET A 46 -13.84 -15.00 -30.23
C MET A 46 -13.91 -15.88 -31.48
N ASP A 47 -13.59 -17.17 -31.36
CA ASP A 47 -13.72 -18.15 -32.44
C ASP A 47 -15.19 -18.49 -32.75
N THR A 48 -16.06 -18.42 -31.74
CA THR A 48 -17.48 -18.77 -31.87
C THR A 48 -18.32 -17.57 -32.32
N ASP A 49 -18.01 -16.37 -31.81
CA ASP A 49 -18.68 -15.11 -32.17
C ASP A 49 -17.71 -13.93 -31.96
N ALA A 50 -17.25 -13.36 -33.06
CA ALA A 50 -16.24 -12.30 -33.04
C ALA A 50 -16.75 -10.98 -32.43
N ASP A 51 -18.05 -10.70 -32.52
CA ASP A 51 -18.64 -9.47 -32.00
C ASP A 51 -18.96 -9.65 -30.51
N LEU A 52 -19.45 -10.82 -30.09
CA LEU A 52 -19.59 -11.18 -28.67
C LEU A 52 -18.23 -11.29 -27.97
N GLY A 53 -17.19 -11.76 -28.66
CA GLY A 53 -15.83 -11.81 -28.16
C GLY A 53 -15.20 -10.42 -27.98
N LYS A 54 -15.47 -9.47 -28.90
CA LYS A 54 -15.09 -8.05 -28.77
C LYS A 54 -15.92 -7.33 -27.70
N GLU A 55 -17.22 -7.60 -27.63
CA GLU A 55 -18.09 -7.09 -26.58
C GLU A 55 -17.69 -7.65 -25.22
N ALA A 56 -17.27 -8.92 -25.10
CA ALA A 56 -16.72 -9.48 -23.88
C ALA A 56 -15.40 -8.80 -23.47
N LEU A 57 -14.60 -8.31 -24.41
CA LEU A 57 -13.36 -7.57 -24.13
C LEU A 57 -13.62 -6.18 -23.46
N ALA A 58 -14.78 -5.57 -23.68
CA ALA A 58 -15.08 -4.22 -23.16
C ALA A 58 -15.43 -4.18 -21.64
N PRO A 59 -16.25 -5.09 -21.07
CA PRO A 59 -16.45 -5.31 -19.64
C PRO A 59 -15.21 -5.80 -18.90
N PHE A 60 -14.26 -6.41 -19.62
CA PHE A 60 -12.97 -6.82 -19.05
C PHE A 60 -12.16 -5.65 -18.48
N THR A 61 -12.58 -4.42 -18.76
CA THR A 61 -11.92 -3.19 -18.30
C THR A 61 -12.27 -2.73 -16.88
N GLN A 62 -13.23 -3.36 -16.18
CA GLN A 62 -13.82 -2.75 -14.97
C GLN A 62 -13.22 -3.17 -13.61
N ASN A 63 -12.43 -4.23 -13.50
CA ASN A 63 -11.70 -4.60 -12.28
C ASN A 63 -10.20 -4.45 -12.46
N THR A 64 -9.75 -3.28 -12.92
CA THR A 64 -8.31 -3.01 -13.01
C THR A 64 -7.70 -3.10 -11.62
N ASN A 65 -6.68 -3.94 -11.45
CA ASN A 65 -5.80 -3.91 -10.30
C ASN A 65 -4.55 -3.15 -10.74
N PRO A 66 -4.58 -1.81 -10.86
CA PRO A 66 -3.43 -1.04 -11.30
C PRO A 66 -2.22 -1.35 -10.41
N GLU A 67 -1.10 -1.64 -11.05
CA GLU A 67 0.18 -1.78 -10.40
C GLU A 67 0.96 -0.50 -10.62
N PHE A 68 1.45 0.08 -9.55
CA PHE A 68 2.34 1.22 -9.60
C PHE A 68 3.73 0.82 -9.11
N LYS A 69 4.75 1.31 -9.79
CA LYS A 69 6.15 1.19 -9.39
C LYS A 69 6.36 1.82 -8.02
N ASP A 70 5.83 3.03 -7.84
CA ASP A 70 5.98 3.89 -6.67
C ASP A 70 4.82 4.90 -6.58
N ILE A 71 4.83 5.68 -5.50
CA ILE A 71 3.80 6.69 -5.21
C ILE A 71 3.84 7.82 -6.26
N TYR A 72 5.01 8.19 -6.75
CA TYR A 72 5.17 9.25 -7.74
C TYR A 72 4.45 8.88 -9.06
N GLN A 73 4.62 7.64 -9.52
CA GLN A 73 3.92 7.13 -10.70
C GLN A 73 2.41 7.17 -10.51
N MET A 74 1.91 6.75 -9.33
CA MET A 74 0.48 6.87 -9.03
C MET A 74 0.04 8.34 -9.05
N ALA A 75 0.75 9.24 -8.37
CA ALA A 75 0.40 10.66 -8.30
C ALA A 75 0.32 11.30 -9.69
N HIS A 76 1.28 11.01 -10.57
CA HIS A 76 1.27 11.52 -11.94
C HIS A 76 0.02 11.07 -12.71
N ILE A 77 -0.33 9.78 -12.62
CA ILE A 77 -1.52 9.22 -13.29
C ILE A 77 -2.80 9.73 -12.64
N TYR A 78 -2.82 9.79 -11.31
CA TYR A 78 -3.96 10.26 -10.52
C TYR A 78 -4.30 11.72 -10.81
N ASN A 79 -3.31 12.58 -11.02
CA ASN A 79 -3.50 13.98 -11.37
C ASN A 79 -3.92 14.16 -12.82
N ARG A 80 -3.33 13.39 -13.74
CA ARG A 80 -3.61 13.50 -15.18
C ARG A 80 -4.97 12.94 -15.59
N GLU A 81 -5.33 11.78 -15.06
CA GLU A 81 -6.57 11.04 -15.38
C GLU A 81 -7.68 11.32 -14.35
N GLY A 82 -7.50 12.40 -13.56
CA GLY A 82 -8.26 12.65 -12.34
C GLY A 82 -9.24 13.81 -12.37
N TYR A 83 -9.28 14.62 -13.41
CA TYR A 83 -10.12 15.81 -13.53
C TYR A 83 -11.17 15.66 -14.64
N TYR A 84 -12.33 16.31 -14.47
CA TYR A 84 -13.44 16.32 -15.42
C TYR A 84 -13.19 17.24 -16.63
N SER A 85 -13.82 16.87 -17.75
CA SER A 85 -14.54 17.83 -18.60
C SER A 85 -16.04 17.46 -18.60
N ASP A 86 -16.91 18.40 -18.98
CA ASP A 86 -18.37 18.29 -18.94
C ASP A 86 -18.97 17.19 -19.85
N SER A 87 -18.14 16.53 -20.68
CA SER A 87 -18.55 15.49 -21.63
C SER A 87 -18.20 14.09 -21.12
N GLN A 88 -19.14 13.47 -20.40
CA GLN A 88 -19.28 12.04 -20.05
C GLN A 88 -18.27 11.02 -20.67
N GLU A 89 -17.18 10.65 -19.95
CA GLU A 89 -16.80 9.25 -19.61
C GLU A 89 -15.49 9.11 -18.78
N ARG A 90 -15.57 8.17 -17.80
CA ARG A 90 -14.59 7.54 -16.86
C ARG A 90 -13.60 8.41 -16.04
N GLN A 91 -13.81 8.45 -14.71
CA GLN A 91 -12.76 8.70 -13.72
C GLN A 91 -12.21 7.39 -13.17
N LEU A 92 -10.90 7.14 -13.37
CA LEU A 92 -10.17 6.04 -12.72
C LEU A 92 -10.50 6.01 -11.21
N LYS A 93 -10.47 7.18 -10.57
CA LYS A 93 -10.76 7.43 -9.14
C LYS A 93 -12.06 6.80 -8.64
N LYS A 94 -13.12 6.79 -9.44
CA LYS A 94 -14.44 6.28 -9.02
C LYS A 94 -14.54 4.77 -9.05
N ASN A 95 -13.63 4.10 -9.76
CA ASN A 95 -13.74 2.67 -10.07
C ASN A 95 -12.60 1.82 -9.49
N LEU A 96 -11.53 2.44 -8.97
CA LEU A 96 -10.43 1.68 -8.36
C LEU A 96 -10.88 0.97 -7.09
N ARG A 97 -10.69 -0.36 -7.09
CA ARG A 97 -10.95 -1.23 -5.94
C ARG A 97 -9.67 -1.83 -5.37
N PHE A 98 -8.65 -2.02 -6.19
CA PHE A 98 -7.37 -2.58 -5.76
C PHE A 98 -6.26 -1.70 -6.29
N ILE A 99 -5.21 -1.49 -5.52
CA ILE A 99 -4.03 -0.73 -5.97
C ILE A 99 -2.79 -1.47 -5.52
N GLY A 100 -1.97 -1.91 -6.46
CA GLY A 100 -0.69 -2.59 -6.21
C GLY A 100 0.48 -1.61 -6.18
N PHE A 101 1.40 -1.76 -5.23
CA PHE A 101 2.66 -1.01 -5.18
C PHE A 101 3.87 -1.94 -5.12
N ARG A 102 4.86 -1.71 -5.98
CA ARG A 102 6.18 -2.38 -5.91
C ARG A 102 7.11 -1.72 -4.90
N LYS A 103 6.94 -0.42 -4.69
CA LYS A 103 7.70 0.38 -3.72
C LYS A 103 6.75 1.39 -3.06
N LEU A 104 6.95 1.61 -1.76
CA LEU A 104 6.34 2.70 -1.02
C LEU A 104 7.47 3.59 -0.51
N GLU A 105 7.51 4.83 -1.00
CA GLU A 105 8.53 5.80 -0.64
C GLU A 105 8.00 6.71 0.48
N SER A 106 8.69 6.77 1.62
CA SER A 106 8.18 7.40 2.84
C SER A 106 7.82 8.88 2.68
N TYR A 107 8.59 9.63 1.89
CA TYR A 107 8.40 11.08 1.72
C TYR A 107 7.13 11.46 0.95
N LEU A 108 6.49 10.52 0.23
CA LEU A 108 5.23 10.75 -0.50
C LEU A 108 4.02 10.12 0.18
N VAL A 109 4.19 9.53 1.38
CA VAL A 109 3.10 8.82 2.07
C VAL A 109 1.92 9.74 2.40
N ALA A 110 2.17 11.02 2.74
CA ALA A 110 1.11 11.99 2.99
C ALA A 110 0.26 12.27 1.74
N GLU A 111 0.91 12.38 0.57
CA GLU A 111 0.23 12.53 -0.72
C GLU A 111 -0.58 11.27 -1.06
N LEU A 112 0.03 10.09 -0.88
CA LEU A 112 -0.67 8.81 -1.06
C LEU A 112 -1.91 8.72 -0.18
N ARG A 113 -1.81 9.07 1.11
CA ARG A 113 -2.94 9.09 2.04
C ARG A 113 -4.09 9.96 1.50
N SER A 114 -3.77 11.17 1.03
CA SER A 114 -4.76 12.08 0.44
C SER A 114 -5.40 11.50 -0.82
N MET A 115 -4.60 10.89 -1.71
CA MET A 115 -5.12 10.25 -2.92
C MET A 115 -6.05 9.09 -2.60
N LEU A 116 -5.65 8.18 -1.71
CA LEU A 116 -6.45 6.99 -1.35
C LEU A 116 -7.78 7.37 -0.69
N ALA A 117 -7.79 8.41 0.16
CA ALA A 117 -9.02 8.92 0.78
C ALA A 117 -10.05 9.42 -0.25
N ASN A 118 -9.61 9.84 -1.43
CA ASN A 118 -10.45 10.33 -2.51
C ASN A 118 -10.89 9.23 -3.50
N ILE A 119 -10.62 7.95 -3.20
CA ILE A 119 -11.02 6.79 -4.01
C ILE A 119 -12.16 6.05 -3.28
N PRO A 120 -13.43 6.35 -3.58
CA PRO A 120 -14.57 5.91 -2.77
C PRO A 120 -14.84 4.40 -2.81
N LEU A 121 -14.30 3.68 -3.80
CA LEU A 121 -14.49 2.24 -3.96
C LEU A 121 -13.25 1.41 -3.58
N LEU A 122 -12.19 2.03 -3.05
CA LEU A 122 -10.95 1.34 -2.75
C LEU A 122 -11.16 0.27 -1.68
N ARG A 123 -10.89 -0.99 -2.06
CA ARG A 123 -11.03 -2.18 -1.22
C ARG A 123 -9.71 -2.71 -0.68
N GLU A 124 -8.65 -2.57 -1.45
CA GLU A 124 -7.36 -3.16 -1.09
C GLU A 124 -6.19 -2.33 -1.62
N LEU A 125 -5.23 -2.07 -0.76
CA LEU A 125 -3.88 -1.65 -1.10
C LEU A 125 -2.99 -2.90 -1.03
N VAL A 126 -2.46 -3.31 -2.17
CA VAL A 126 -1.65 -4.51 -2.30
C VAL A 126 -0.18 -4.12 -2.36
N ILE A 127 0.62 -4.71 -1.48
CA ILE A 127 2.07 -4.67 -1.54
C ILE A 127 2.52 -5.83 -2.42
N LEU A 128 3.12 -5.49 -3.56
CA LEU A 128 3.57 -6.44 -4.58
C LEU A 128 4.92 -7.03 -4.19
N PRO A 129 5.19 -8.30 -4.53
CA PRO A 129 6.45 -8.94 -4.21
C PRO A 129 7.61 -8.28 -4.96
N SER A 130 8.74 -8.18 -4.28
CA SER A 130 9.98 -7.68 -4.87
C SER A 130 10.64 -8.76 -5.73
N LYS A 131 11.23 -8.35 -6.87
CA LYS A 131 11.99 -9.26 -7.73
C LYS A 131 13.21 -9.82 -6.99
N VAL A 132 13.35 -11.14 -7.00
CA VAL A 132 14.50 -11.83 -6.39
C VAL A 132 15.75 -11.64 -7.25
N PRO A 133 16.89 -11.21 -6.68
CA PRO A 133 18.15 -11.11 -7.40
C PRO A 133 18.62 -12.47 -7.91
N LYS A 134 19.19 -12.52 -9.12
CA LYS A 134 19.70 -13.77 -9.71
C LYS A 134 20.74 -14.47 -8.82
N ASN A 135 21.52 -13.69 -8.06
CA ASN A 135 22.57 -14.21 -7.18
C ASN A 135 22.03 -14.97 -5.97
N ASP A 136 20.74 -14.84 -5.64
CA ASP A 136 20.12 -15.55 -4.52
C ASP A 136 19.51 -16.90 -4.94
N ASN A 137 19.43 -17.19 -6.24
CA ASN A 137 18.72 -18.36 -6.80
C ASN A 137 19.29 -19.73 -6.37
N TRP A 138 20.49 -19.79 -5.81
CA TRP A 138 21.08 -21.02 -5.28
C TRP A 138 20.39 -21.48 -3.99
N ASN A 139 19.70 -20.58 -3.28
CA ASN A 139 18.96 -20.87 -2.06
C ASN A 139 17.56 -21.41 -2.40
N PRO A 140 17.12 -22.55 -1.83
CA PRO A 140 15.74 -23.03 -1.97
C PRO A 140 14.71 -21.99 -1.53
N ASP A 141 15.00 -21.21 -0.48
CA ASP A 141 14.07 -20.26 0.14
C ASP A 141 14.30 -18.81 -0.32
N ALA A 142 15.05 -18.61 -1.42
CA ALA A 142 15.44 -17.30 -1.94
C ALA A 142 14.26 -16.32 -2.06
N PHE A 143 13.12 -16.81 -2.55
CA PHE A 143 11.91 -16.00 -2.68
C PHE A 143 11.40 -15.54 -1.32
N SER A 144 11.17 -16.48 -0.39
CA SER A 144 10.69 -16.20 0.97
C SER A 144 11.62 -15.24 1.72
N ASP A 145 12.92 -15.53 1.73
CA ASP A 145 13.93 -14.72 2.42
C ASP A 145 14.03 -13.30 1.85
N HIS A 146 13.94 -13.16 0.52
CA HIS A 146 13.95 -11.85 -0.12
C HIS A 146 12.67 -11.06 0.19
N GLN A 147 11.50 -11.71 0.16
CA GLN A 147 10.25 -11.06 0.53
C GLN A 147 10.21 -10.64 1.99
N ARG A 148 10.72 -11.47 2.92
CA ARG A 148 10.84 -11.09 4.35
C ARG A 148 11.69 -9.83 4.53
N ARG A 149 12.87 -9.78 3.89
CA ARG A 149 13.75 -8.59 3.90
C ARG A 149 13.07 -7.35 3.29
N PHE A 150 12.25 -7.56 2.25
CA PHE A 150 11.48 -6.48 1.63
C PHE A 150 10.37 -5.96 2.54
N ILE A 151 9.59 -6.85 3.15
CA ILE A 151 8.56 -6.52 4.14
C ILE A 151 9.16 -5.72 5.30
N GLN A 152 10.25 -6.20 5.90
CA GLN A 152 10.97 -5.50 6.97
C GLN A 152 11.38 -4.09 6.56
N ARG A 153 11.80 -3.89 5.31
CA ARG A 153 12.20 -2.56 4.82
C ARG A 153 11.01 -1.60 4.72
N ILE A 154 9.85 -2.10 4.30
CA ILE A 154 8.63 -1.30 4.19
C ILE A 154 8.16 -0.86 5.58
N VAL A 155 8.11 -1.79 6.55
CA VAL A 155 7.62 -1.51 7.90
C VAL A 155 8.60 -0.71 8.78
N LYS A 156 9.84 -0.50 8.32
CA LYS A 156 10.81 0.38 9.01
C LYS A 156 10.43 1.86 8.98
N SER A 157 9.62 2.29 8.00
CA SER A 157 9.18 3.69 7.91
C SER A 157 7.95 3.91 8.78
N LYS A 158 8.06 4.83 9.75
CA LYS A 158 6.95 5.25 10.61
C LYS A 158 5.77 5.76 9.78
N GLU A 159 6.04 6.57 8.76
CA GLU A 159 5.02 7.15 7.87
C GLU A 159 4.22 6.04 7.17
N THR A 160 4.92 5.06 6.61
CA THR A 160 4.31 3.91 5.93
C THR A 160 3.44 3.09 6.89
N VAL A 161 3.94 2.82 8.10
CA VAL A 161 3.20 2.06 9.11
C VAL A 161 1.98 2.83 9.61
N LEU A 162 2.08 4.16 9.79
CA LEU A 162 0.93 5.01 10.11
C LEU A 162 -0.09 5.06 8.97
N LEU A 163 0.32 5.08 7.70
CA LEU A 163 -0.60 4.92 6.58
C LEU A 163 -1.35 3.58 6.68
N PHE A 164 -0.65 2.48 6.97
CA PHE A 164 -1.30 1.18 7.13
C PHE A 164 -2.28 1.16 8.31
N ARG A 165 -1.93 1.83 9.42
CA ARG A 165 -2.85 2.06 10.54
C ARG A 165 -4.09 2.81 10.11
N ASP A 166 -3.96 3.93 9.41
CA ASP A 166 -5.11 4.76 9.05
C ASP A 166 -6.08 4.00 8.14
N LEU A 167 -5.53 3.26 7.17
CA LEU A 167 -6.31 2.35 6.33
C LEU A 167 -6.97 1.23 7.16
N LYS A 168 -6.32 0.76 8.24
CA LYS A 168 -6.83 -0.25 9.17
C LYS A 168 -7.82 0.30 10.22
N VAL A 169 -7.74 1.56 10.65
CA VAL A 169 -8.62 2.18 11.68
C VAL A 169 -9.94 2.64 11.08
N ALA A 170 -9.95 3.07 9.81
CA ALA A 170 -11.19 3.32 9.07
C ALA A 170 -12.15 2.10 9.05
N ARG A 171 -11.66 0.91 9.44
CA ARG A 171 -12.38 -0.37 9.58
C ARG A 171 -13.43 -0.40 10.69
N ASP A 172 -13.25 0.34 11.78
CA ASP A 172 -14.14 0.20 12.94
C ASP A 172 -15.36 1.14 12.86
N ASN A 173 -15.29 2.21 12.05
CA ASN A 173 -16.26 3.31 12.10
C ASN A 173 -17.20 3.45 10.88
N SER A 174 -16.91 2.84 9.72
CA SER A 174 -17.73 3.05 8.51
C SER A 174 -17.52 1.97 7.44
N GLU A 175 -18.60 1.36 6.95
CA GLU A 175 -18.67 0.13 6.14
C GLU A 175 -17.94 0.07 4.77
N ARG A 176 -17.00 0.97 4.42
CA ARG A 176 -16.23 0.91 3.16
C ARG A 176 -14.74 0.78 3.43
N ARG A 177 -14.19 -0.39 3.13
CA ARG A 177 -12.94 -0.92 3.71
C ARG A 177 -11.79 -0.94 2.69
N THR A 178 -10.70 -0.21 2.90
CA THR A 178 -9.43 -0.47 2.21
C THR A 178 -8.53 -1.35 3.10
N LYS A 179 -8.32 -2.61 2.74
CA LYS A 179 -7.39 -3.54 3.41
C LYS A 179 -5.97 -3.34 2.87
N VAL A 180 -4.94 -3.36 3.72
CA VAL A 180 -3.55 -3.49 3.24
C VAL A 180 -3.16 -4.96 3.27
N THR A 181 -2.60 -5.50 2.19
CA THR A 181 -2.15 -6.89 2.12
C THR A 181 -0.81 -7.03 1.43
N PHE A 182 -0.08 -8.10 1.74
CA PHE A 182 1.03 -8.56 0.93
C PHE A 182 0.59 -9.76 0.08
N ARG A 183 0.79 -9.71 -1.24
CA ARG A 183 0.34 -10.78 -2.15
C ARG A 183 1.54 -11.40 -2.87
N ALA A 184 2.22 -12.34 -2.21
CA ALA A 184 3.33 -13.09 -2.81
C ALA A 184 2.93 -13.88 -4.08
N ASP A 185 1.66 -14.24 -4.19
CA ASP A 185 1.04 -14.90 -5.34
C ASP A 185 0.46 -13.92 -6.38
N TRP A 186 0.70 -12.61 -6.22
CA TRP A 186 0.17 -11.63 -7.15
C TRP A 186 0.68 -11.89 -8.56
N ASP A 187 -0.25 -12.07 -9.50
CA ASP A 187 0.04 -12.40 -10.90
C ASP A 187 1.05 -13.54 -11.06
N ASP A 188 0.90 -14.59 -10.24
CA ASP A 188 1.75 -15.78 -10.27
C ASP A 188 3.25 -15.47 -10.08
N ALA A 189 3.60 -14.35 -9.41
CA ALA A 189 4.98 -13.88 -9.27
C ALA A 189 5.93 -14.93 -8.67
N PHE A 190 5.46 -15.74 -7.73
CA PHE A 190 6.26 -16.83 -7.18
C PHE A 190 6.45 -17.96 -8.21
N GLU A 191 5.41 -18.34 -8.94
CA GLU A 191 5.52 -19.33 -10.03
C GLU A 191 6.48 -18.83 -11.12
N GLU A 192 6.42 -17.55 -11.48
CA GLU A 192 7.34 -16.93 -12.42
C GLU A 192 8.80 -16.99 -11.92
N HIS A 193 9.05 -16.65 -10.65
CA HIS A 193 10.37 -16.80 -10.05
C HIS A 193 10.87 -18.25 -10.13
N GLU A 194 10.02 -19.20 -9.77
CA GLU A 194 10.36 -20.62 -9.74
C GLU A 194 10.60 -21.18 -11.13
N ASN A 195 9.87 -20.74 -12.15
CA ASN A 195 10.12 -21.14 -13.53
C ASN A 195 11.43 -20.56 -14.06
N ASN A 196 11.72 -19.31 -13.75
CA ASN A 196 12.88 -18.57 -14.29
C ASN A 196 14.20 -18.84 -13.58
N ARG A 197 14.20 -19.30 -12.32
CA ARG A 197 15.45 -19.57 -11.60
C ARG A 197 16.16 -20.84 -12.14
N PRO A 198 17.50 -20.90 -12.14
CA PRO A 198 18.22 -22.15 -12.40
C PRO A 198 17.80 -23.28 -11.44
N LYS A 199 17.93 -24.53 -11.87
CA LYS A 199 17.68 -25.68 -10.99
C LYS A 199 18.59 -25.63 -9.77
N CYS A 200 17.97 -25.61 -8.58
CA CYS A 200 18.69 -25.55 -7.32
C CYS A 200 19.21 -26.94 -6.94
N ARG A 201 20.53 -27.07 -6.72
CA ARG A 201 21.14 -28.35 -6.32
C ARG A 201 20.60 -28.89 -4.99
N LYS A 202 20.26 -28.00 -4.05
CA LYS A 202 19.66 -28.38 -2.75
C LYS A 202 18.26 -29.01 -2.89
N LEU A 203 17.63 -28.87 -4.05
CA LEU A 203 16.30 -29.39 -4.36
C LEU A 203 16.38 -30.54 -5.39
N ALA A 204 17.49 -31.27 -5.45
CA ALA A 204 17.70 -32.33 -6.44
C ALA A 204 16.57 -33.38 -6.43
N ALA A 205 16.06 -33.75 -5.24
CA ALA A 205 14.98 -34.71 -5.07
C ALA A 205 13.65 -34.26 -5.73
N SER A 206 13.44 -32.95 -5.88
CA SER A 206 12.25 -32.36 -6.51
C SER A 206 12.56 -31.75 -7.89
N GLY A 207 13.56 -32.28 -8.59
CA GLY A 207 13.93 -31.82 -9.94
C GLY A 207 14.60 -30.44 -9.97
N GLY A 208 15.06 -29.96 -8.81
CA GLY A 208 15.72 -28.67 -8.65
C GLY A 208 14.78 -27.49 -8.45
N LYS A 209 13.50 -27.74 -8.12
CA LYS A 209 12.44 -26.74 -7.94
C LYS A 209 11.65 -27.00 -6.66
N LEU A 210 10.97 -25.99 -6.13
CA LEU A 210 10.02 -26.19 -5.04
C LEU A 210 8.75 -26.86 -5.58
N THR A 211 8.11 -27.71 -4.77
CA THR A 211 6.79 -28.26 -5.11
C THR A 211 5.71 -27.20 -4.95
N VAL A 212 4.56 -27.40 -5.59
CA VAL A 212 3.43 -26.47 -5.52
C VAL A 212 2.95 -26.27 -4.07
N GLU A 213 2.96 -27.33 -3.27
CA GLU A 213 2.54 -27.30 -1.86
C GLU A 213 3.46 -26.41 -1.02
N VAL A 214 4.78 -26.52 -1.24
CA VAL A 214 5.75 -25.69 -0.52
C VAL A 214 5.59 -24.21 -0.91
N ARG A 215 5.37 -23.91 -2.18
CA ARG A 215 5.14 -22.53 -2.65
C ARG A 215 3.87 -21.91 -2.10
N LYS A 216 2.77 -22.68 -2.09
CA LYS A 216 1.49 -22.26 -1.47
C LYS A 216 1.67 -21.99 0.02
N ARG A 217 2.37 -22.88 0.74
CA ARG A 217 2.67 -22.69 2.16
C ARG A 217 3.50 -21.43 2.41
N GLN A 218 4.58 -21.23 1.66
CA GLN A 218 5.43 -20.04 1.79
C GLN A 218 4.68 -18.74 1.46
N THR A 219 3.77 -18.76 0.48
CA THR A 219 2.92 -17.61 0.16
C THR A 219 2.04 -17.21 1.36
N GLU A 220 1.43 -18.19 2.02
CA GLU A 220 0.57 -17.94 3.18
C GLU A 220 1.39 -17.51 4.40
N GLU A 221 2.53 -18.13 4.64
CA GLU A 221 3.47 -17.71 5.68
C GLU A 221 3.91 -16.24 5.49
N LEU A 222 4.15 -15.79 4.26
CA LEU A 222 4.51 -14.41 3.97
C LEU A 222 3.36 -13.42 4.21
N ARG A 223 2.10 -13.83 4.00
CA ARG A 223 0.92 -13.02 4.32
C ARG A 223 0.79 -12.81 5.82
N VAL A 224 0.87 -13.89 6.59
CA VAL A 224 0.82 -13.84 8.05
C VAL A 224 2.00 -13.02 8.59
N TYR A 225 3.21 -13.27 8.07
CA TYR A 225 4.40 -12.53 8.44
C TYR A 225 4.26 -11.01 8.19
N PHE A 226 3.67 -10.60 7.08
CA PHE A 226 3.41 -9.18 6.81
C PHE A 226 2.49 -8.56 7.87
N ASP A 227 1.37 -9.21 8.19
CA ASP A 227 0.42 -8.71 9.18
C ASP A 227 1.05 -8.62 10.59
N GLU A 228 1.84 -9.63 10.97
CA GLU A 228 2.61 -9.64 12.23
C GLU A 228 3.60 -8.48 12.30
N GLN A 229 4.41 -8.29 11.26
CA GLN A 229 5.42 -7.23 11.21
C GLN A 229 4.81 -5.83 11.22
N VAL A 230 3.65 -5.64 10.57
CA VAL A 230 2.91 -4.37 10.66
C VAL A 230 2.41 -4.12 12.08
N ASN A 231 1.84 -5.13 12.76
CA ASN A 231 1.37 -4.97 14.13
C ASN A 231 2.51 -4.72 15.12
N GLU A 232 3.63 -5.43 14.98
CA GLU A 232 4.82 -5.22 15.79
C GLU A 232 5.37 -3.81 15.61
N ALA A 233 5.53 -3.34 14.37
CA ALA A 233 5.98 -1.99 14.09
C ALA A 233 5.01 -0.92 14.64
N LEU A 234 3.69 -1.17 14.56
CA LEU A 234 2.69 -0.27 15.14
C LEU A 234 2.87 -0.12 16.65
N ASN A 235 3.04 -1.24 17.37
CA ASN A 235 3.24 -1.19 18.82
C ASN A 235 4.51 -0.40 19.17
N VAL A 236 5.62 -0.66 18.48
CA VAL A 236 6.88 0.07 18.69
C VAL A 236 6.71 1.58 18.48
N PHE A 237 6.03 1.99 17.40
CA PHE A 237 5.85 3.42 17.14
C PHE A 237 4.84 4.09 18.08
N LEU A 238 3.79 3.38 18.50
CA LEU A 238 2.82 3.89 19.46
C LEU A 238 3.42 4.03 20.85
N ASP A 239 4.20 3.05 21.30
CA ASP A 239 4.88 3.10 22.59
C ASP A 239 5.89 4.27 22.64
N ALA A 240 6.63 4.48 21.55
CA ALA A 240 7.54 5.62 21.44
C ALA A 240 6.81 6.98 21.47
N ASP A 241 5.66 7.10 20.78
CA ASP A 241 4.85 8.32 20.80
C ASP A 241 4.23 8.58 22.18
N MET A 242 3.73 7.53 22.85
CA MET A 242 3.22 7.62 24.21
C MET A 242 4.30 8.05 25.20
N GLN A 243 5.52 7.53 25.09
CA GLN A 243 6.65 7.95 25.92
C GLN A 243 6.99 9.42 25.69
N ALA A 244 7.06 9.86 24.43
CA ALA A 244 7.35 11.25 24.09
C ALA A 244 6.28 12.22 24.61
N ASP A 245 5.00 11.83 24.52
CA ASP A 245 3.89 12.61 25.04
C ASP A 245 3.90 12.67 26.58
N ASN A 246 4.19 11.56 27.25
CA ASN A 246 4.33 11.55 28.71
C ASN A 246 5.48 12.46 29.18
N GLU A 247 6.63 12.44 28.50
CA GLU A 247 7.74 13.36 28.78
C GLU A 247 7.38 14.83 28.53
N ARG A 248 6.55 15.10 27.51
CA ARG A 248 6.08 16.45 27.22
C ARG A 248 5.11 16.94 28.29
N ILE A 249 4.19 16.09 28.73
CA ILE A 249 3.26 16.38 29.82
C ILE A 249 4.03 16.67 31.10
N ALA A 250 4.96 15.80 31.49
CA ALA A 250 5.80 16.02 32.68
C ALA A 250 6.57 17.34 32.63
N ARG A 251 7.11 17.72 31.45
CA ARG A 251 7.76 19.02 31.24
C ARG A 251 6.79 20.20 31.36
N MET A 252 5.57 20.07 30.87
CA MET A 252 4.55 21.11 31.00
C MET A 252 4.08 21.26 32.44
N GLU A 253 3.89 20.16 33.17
CA GLU A 253 3.54 20.16 34.58
C GLU A 253 4.62 20.84 35.42
N ALA A 254 5.90 20.55 35.16
CA ALA A 254 7.02 21.22 35.82
C ALA A 254 7.01 22.74 35.58
N LYS A 255 6.76 23.19 34.34
CA LYS A 255 6.65 24.62 34.00
C LYS A 255 5.46 25.29 34.69
N VAL A 256 4.33 24.59 34.79
CA VAL A 256 3.15 25.10 35.50
C VAL A 256 3.44 25.23 37.00
N ALA A 257 4.09 24.24 37.60
CA ALA A 257 4.49 24.29 39.01
C ALA A 257 5.46 25.45 39.29
N GLU A 258 6.46 25.64 38.43
CA GLU A 258 7.41 26.76 38.52
C GLU A 258 6.69 28.12 38.39
N ALA A 259 5.80 28.26 37.39
CA ALA A 259 5.02 29.48 37.22
C ALA A 259 4.12 29.77 38.44
N GLN A 260 3.51 28.74 39.03
CA GLN A 260 2.72 28.88 40.25
C GLN A 260 3.59 29.32 41.44
N ALA A 261 4.77 28.74 41.62
CA ALA A 261 5.71 29.14 42.66
C ALA A 261 6.13 30.61 42.53
N ASN A 262 6.52 31.02 41.32
CA ASN A 262 6.88 32.42 41.00
C ASN A 262 5.72 33.38 41.28
N LEU A 263 4.48 32.97 41.00
CA LEU A 263 3.28 33.79 41.25
C LEU A 263 3.02 33.95 42.76
N VAL A 264 3.25 32.90 43.55
CA VAL A 264 3.17 32.95 45.02
C VAL A 264 4.24 33.89 45.58
N GLU A 265 5.50 33.77 45.13
CA GLU A 265 6.58 34.66 45.55
C GLU A 265 6.29 36.13 45.19
N ALA A 266 5.84 36.39 43.97
CA ALA A 266 5.47 37.73 43.53
C ALA A 266 4.34 38.33 44.38
N ARG A 267 3.33 37.53 44.76
CA ARG A 267 2.26 37.96 45.66
C ARG A 267 2.77 38.30 47.06
N GLN A 268 3.67 37.48 47.61
CA GLN A 268 4.29 37.75 48.91
C GLN A 268 5.12 39.04 48.89
N ALA A 269 5.90 39.25 47.83
CA ALA A 269 6.68 40.48 47.64
C ALA A 269 5.79 41.73 47.54
N LEU A 270 4.68 41.64 46.80
CA LEU A 270 3.68 42.71 46.70
C LEU A 270 3.08 43.06 48.07
N GLN A 271 2.65 42.05 48.85
CA GLN A 271 2.11 42.28 50.19
C GLN A 271 3.14 42.93 51.13
N LYS A 272 4.41 42.49 51.06
CA LYS A 272 5.50 43.08 51.85
C LYS A 272 5.72 44.55 51.48
N ASN A 273 5.74 44.87 50.19
CA ASN A 273 5.87 46.25 49.71
C ASN A 273 4.68 47.14 50.10
N GLN A 274 3.45 46.61 50.06
CA GLN A 274 2.26 47.34 50.53
C GLN A 274 2.34 47.63 52.03
N LYS A 275 2.75 46.65 52.86
CA LYS A 275 2.96 46.87 54.30
C LYS A 275 4.02 47.94 54.58
N LEU A 276 5.13 47.94 53.84
CA LEU A 276 6.18 48.94 53.97
C LEU A 276 5.71 50.35 53.59
N ARG A 277 4.90 50.47 52.52
CA ARG A 277 4.31 51.76 52.12
C ARG A 277 3.35 52.30 53.17
N ASN A 278 2.51 51.45 53.76
CA ASN A 278 1.57 51.84 54.81
C ASN A 278 2.24 52.16 56.14
N PHE A 279 3.50 51.74 56.35
CA PHE A 279 4.27 52.06 57.55
C PHE A 279 5.01 53.41 57.45
N ASN A 280 5.28 53.88 56.23
CA ASN A 280 6.01 55.12 55.96
C ASN A 280 5.11 56.31 55.56
N ALA A 281 3.79 56.11 55.53
CA ALA A 281 2.77 57.12 55.30
C ALA A 281 2.07 57.46 56.62
#